data_AF-A0A7S2LHH9-F1
#
_entry.id   AF-A0A7S2LHH9-F1
#
_cell.length_a   1.000
_cell.length_b   1.000
_cell.length_c   1.000
_cell.angle_alpha   90.00
_cell.angle_beta   90.00
_cell.angle_gamma   90.00
#
_symmetry.space_group_name_H-M   'P 1'
#
loop_
_entity.id
_entity.type
_entity.pdbx_description
1 polymer ?
#
loop_
_entity_poly.entity_id
_entity_poly.type
_entity_poly.pdbx_seq_one_letter_code
_entity_poly.pdbx_strand_id
1 'polypeptide(L)'
;GTSIYLPTGTISMFPMSLASGILSLNPGEVTCALSVGMMLDDSGGIDEATPPIITPSLVKTTRLTYDQVDLLLDPFCMVDNEGGSSGVCESVENAIDMSIETAVESLRQLQYISEQRLQWRMDGGSSESISSYELPDMTVKTTQSADAIDGWEIDIY
;
A
#
# COMPACT_ATOMS: atom_id res chain seq x y z
N GLY A 1 5.57 -23.65 3.97
CA GLY A 1 4.88 -23.03 5.12
C GLY A 1 4.36 -21.69 4.67
N THR A 2 3.33 -21.16 5.32
CA THR A 2 2.75 -19.84 5.06
C THR A 2 2.54 -19.12 6.39
N SER A 3 2.49 -17.79 6.39
CA SER A 3 2.06 -17.04 7.56
C SER A 3 0.54 -17.16 7.72
N ILE A 4 0.06 -17.28 8.96
CA ILE A 4 -1.37 -17.37 9.30
C ILE A 4 -1.79 -16.07 9.98
N TYR A 5 -2.80 -15.41 9.42
CA TYR A 5 -3.39 -14.18 9.96
C TYR A 5 -4.66 -14.54 10.70
N LEU A 6 -4.68 -14.31 12.02
CA LEU A 6 -5.81 -14.56 12.91
C LEU A 6 -6.28 -13.24 13.52
N PRO A 7 -7.54 -13.13 13.98
CA PRO A 7 -8.02 -11.95 14.70
C PRO A 7 -7.20 -11.61 15.96
N THR A 8 -6.58 -12.62 16.57
CA THR A 8 -5.72 -12.51 17.75
C THR A 8 -4.27 -12.16 17.42
N GLY A 9 -3.87 -12.16 16.15
CA GLY A 9 -2.51 -11.88 15.70
C GLY A 9 -2.01 -12.80 14.59
N THR A 10 -0.71 -12.77 14.33
CA THR A 10 -0.09 -13.46 13.19
C THR A 10 0.89 -14.53 13.63
N ILE A 11 0.75 -15.73 13.05
CA ILE A 11 1.75 -16.80 13.15
C ILE A 11 2.65 -16.69 11.92
N SER A 12 3.83 -16.08 12.10
CA SER A 12 4.77 -15.83 11.01
C SER A 12 5.52 -17.11 10.60
N MET A 13 5.74 -17.27 9.29
CA MET A 13 6.59 -18.35 8.75
C MET A 13 8.06 -18.22 9.17
N PHE A 14 8.54 -16.98 9.35
CA PHE A 14 9.90 -16.69 9.81
C PHE A 14 9.88 -16.17 11.26
N PRO A 15 10.98 -16.32 12.01
CA PRO A 15 11.16 -15.63 13.28
C PRO A 15 10.89 -14.13 13.12
N MET A 16 10.15 -13.53 14.07
CA MET A 16 9.75 -12.12 14.00
C MET A 16 10.95 -11.17 13.91
N SER A 17 12.10 -11.54 14.46
CA SER A 17 13.35 -10.77 14.34
C SER A 17 13.85 -10.65 12.89
N LEU A 18 13.53 -11.61 12.03
CA LEU A 18 13.83 -11.54 10.60
C LEU A 18 12.68 -10.88 9.85
N ALA A 19 11.45 -11.34 10.07
CA ALA A 19 10.27 -10.90 9.33
C ALA A 19 9.96 -9.40 9.51
N SER A 20 10.04 -8.91 10.74
CA SER A 20 9.83 -7.48 11.08
C SER A 20 11.15 -6.71 11.24
N GLY A 21 12.28 -7.38 11.08
CA GLY A 21 13.61 -6.77 11.17
C GLY A 21 14.24 -6.61 9.80
N ILE A 22 15.34 -7.34 9.55
CA ILE A 22 16.20 -7.13 8.38
C ILE A 22 15.55 -7.45 7.02
N LEU A 23 14.45 -8.21 6.99
CA LEU A 23 13.71 -8.53 5.76
C LEU A 23 12.53 -7.57 5.53
N SER A 24 12.23 -6.69 6.48
CA SER A 24 11.20 -5.65 6.36
C SER A 24 11.82 -4.40 5.73
N LEU A 25 11.09 -3.78 4.80
CA LEU A 25 11.48 -2.51 4.19
C LEU A 25 11.11 -1.35 5.14
N ASN A 26 11.87 -1.21 6.21
CA ASN A 26 11.61 -0.19 7.23
C ASN A 26 11.83 1.23 6.68
N PRO A 27 10.94 2.18 6.99
CA PRO A 27 11.04 3.53 6.46
C PRO A 27 12.37 4.20 6.85
N GLY A 28 13.02 4.83 5.88
CA GLY A 28 14.25 5.56 6.13
C GLY A 28 15.54 4.70 6.21
N GLU A 29 15.41 3.37 6.26
CA GLU A 29 16.55 2.44 6.31
C GLU A 29 16.90 1.91 4.92
N VAL A 30 18.20 1.67 4.68
CA VAL A 30 18.66 1.01 3.45
C VAL A 30 18.61 -0.50 3.66
N THR A 31 17.86 -1.20 2.82
CA THR A 31 17.62 -2.64 2.94
C THR A 31 17.88 -3.35 1.60
N CYS A 32 18.26 -4.63 1.68
CA CYS A 32 18.47 -5.46 0.49
C CYS A 32 17.11 -5.90 -0.07
N ALA A 33 16.93 -5.75 -1.38
CA ALA A 33 15.74 -6.21 -2.09
C ALA A 33 16.13 -6.96 -3.37
N LEU A 34 15.20 -7.76 -3.89
CA LEU A 34 15.25 -8.26 -5.24
C LEU A 34 14.26 -7.43 -6.05
N SER A 35 14.76 -6.54 -6.91
CA SER A 35 13.92 -5.65 -7.71
C SER A 35 13.63 -6.26 -9.08
N VAL A 36 12.42 -6.02 -9.56
CA VAL A 36 11.98 -6.37 -10.91
C VAL A 36 11.62 -5.08 -11.65
N GLY A 37 12.36 -4.78 -12.71
CA GLY A 37 12.05 -3.69 -13.64
C GLY A 37 11.33 -4.24 -14.87
N MET A 38 10.30 -3.55 -15.33
CA MET A 38 9.52 -3.96 -16.50
C MET A 38 9.06 -2.74 -17.30
N MET A 39 8.98 -2.88 -18.61
CA MET A 39 8.39 -1.90 -19.51
C MET A 39 6.97 -2.35 -19.85
N LEU A 40 6.04 -1.40 -19.87
CA LEU A 40 4.67 -1.63 -20.29
C LEU A 40 4.46 -1.06 -21.68
N ASP A 41 3.66 -1.74 -22.48
CA ASP A 41 3.19 -1.23 -23.77
C ASP A 41 1.98 -0.29 -23.58
N ASP A 42 1.57 0.38 -24.66
CA ASP A 42 0.45 1.33 -24.65
C ASP A 42 -0.89 0.67 -24.30
N SER A 43 -1.03 -0.64 -24.49
CA SER A 43 -2.22 -1.41 -24.11
C SER A 43 -2.24 -1.79 -22.62
N GLY A 44 -1.17 -1.47 -21.87
CA GLY A 44 -1.00 -1.90 -20.49
C GLY A 44 -0.46 -3.32 -20.36
N GLY A 45 -0.02 -3.95 -21.45
CA GLY A 45 0.66 -5.24 -21.50
C GLY A 45 2.14 -5.14 -21.07
N ILE A 46 2.80 -6.28 -20.86
CA ILE A 46 4.27 -6.27 -20.63
C ILE A 46 4.89 -6.26 -22.02
N ASP A 47 5.77 -5.29 -22.28
CA ASP A 47 6.44 -5.17 -23.57
C ASP A 47 7.24 -6.44 -23.89
N GLU A 48 6.83 -7.17 -24.95
CA GLU A 48 7.50 -8.39 -25.38
C GLU A 48 8.91 -8.13 -25.93
N ALA A 49 9.20 -6.91 -26.40
CA ALA A 49 10.51 -6.53 -26.89
C ALA A 49 11.52 -6.30 -25.76
N THR A 50 11.03 -5.96 -24.56
CA THR A 50 11.87 -5.64 -23.39
C THR A 50 11.59 -6.62 -22.25
N PRO A 51 12.40 -7.69 -22.09
CA PRO A 51 12.17 -8.65 -21.02
C PRO A 51 12.33 -8.01 -19.64
N PRO A 52 11.57 -8.48 -18.62
CA PRO A 52 11.73 -8.02 -17.25
C PRO A 52 13.17 -8.21 -16.74
N ILE A 53 13.69 -7.17 -16.09
CA ILE A 53 15.04 -7.15 -15.54
C ILE A 53 14.96 -7.47 -14.05
N ILE A 54 15.62 -8.53 -13.62
CA ILE A 54 15.67 -8.95 -12.22
C ILE A 54 17.07 -8.65 -11.67
N THR A 55 17.15 -7.80 -10.65
CA THR A 55 18.44 -7.34 -10.12
C THR A 55 18.42 -7.24 -8.59
N PRO A 56 19.44 -7.78 -7.89
CA PRO A 56 19.63 -7.50 -6.47
C PRO A 56 19.92 -6.01 -6.26
N SER A 57 19.24 -5.38 -5.32
CA SER A 57 19.29 -3.94 -5.12
C SER A 57 19.36 -3.56 -3.65
N LEU A 58 19.81 -2.33 -3.40
CA LEU A 58 19.71 -1.67 -2.11
C LEU A 58 18.67 -0.55 -2.26
N VAL A 59 17.61 -0.61 -1.46
CA VAL A 59 16.48 0.31 -1.55
C VAL A 59 16.26 1.02 -0.22
N LYS A 60 15.72 2.23 -0.29
CA LYS A 60 15.26 3.00 0.86
C LYS A 60 13.81 3.40 0.60
N THR A 61 12.92 3.03 1.51
CA THR A 61 11.48 3.21 1.33
C THR A 61 10.94 4.32 2.22
N THR A 62 9.80 4.86 1.80
CA THR A 62 8.90 5.68 2.60
C THR A 62 7.61 4.89 2.77
N ARG A 63 6.99 4.94 3.96
CA ARG A 63 5.72 4.25 4.22
C ARG A 63 4.58 5.25 4.13
N LEU A 64 3.56 4.87 3.35
CA LEU A 64 2.29 5.56 3.22
C LEU A 64 1.16 4.58 3.57
N THR A 65 0.11 5.06 4.22
CA THR A 65 -1.15 4.33 4.37
C THR A 65 -2.04 4.56 3.15
N TYR A 66 -3.03 3.69 2.93
CA TYR A 66 -4.00 3.87 1.84
C TYR A 66 -4.72 5.22 1.96
N ASP A 67 -5.22 5.56 3.15
CA ASP A 67 -5.85 6.86 3.42
C ASP A 67 -4.93 8.06 3.08
N GLN A 68 -3.62 7.94 3.37
CA GLN A 68 -2.66 8.98 3.03
C GLN A 68 -2.46 9.11 1.52
N VAL A 69 -2.42 7.99 0.79
CA VAL A 69 -2.33 7.99 -0.67
C VAL A 69 -3.58 8.61 -1.28
N ASP A 70 -4.77 8.27 -0.77
CA ASP A 70 -6.03 8.82 -1.26
C ASP A 70 -6.10 10.34 -1.07
N LEU A 71 -5.70 10.84 0.11
CA LEU A 71 -5.61 12.28 0.37
C LEU A 71 -4.60 12.99 -0.55
N LEU A 72 -3.46 12.36 -0.85
CA LEU A 72 -2.44 12.92 -1.73
C LEU A 72 -2.86 12.95 -3.20
N LEU A 73 -3.76 12.06 -3.61
CA LEU A 73 -4.28 11.99 -4.97
C LEU A 73 -5.56 12.81 -5.17
N ASP A 74 -6.26 13.17 -4.09
CA ASP A 74 -7.50 13.96 -4.16
C ASP A 74 -7.25 15.39 -4.69
N PRO A 75 -7.80 15.76 -5.85
CA PRO A 75 -7.66 17.10 -6.41
C PRO A 75 -8.32 18.20 -5.57
N PHE A 76 -9.24 17.85 -4.67
CA PHE A 76 -9.99 18.80 -3.83
C PHE A 76 -9.36 19.02 -2.44
N CYS A 77 -8.47 18.13 -1.98
CA CYS A 77 -7.81 18.24 -0.68
C CYS A 77 -6.89 19.48 -0.55
N MET A 78 -6.59 20.16 -1.66
CA MET A 78 -5.69 21.32 -1.70
C MET A 78 -6.42 22.68 -1.84
N VAL A 79 -7.75 22.73 -1.77
CA VAL A 79 -8.53 23.97 -2.01
C VAL A 79 -9.46 24.28 -0.84
N ASP A 80 -8.89 24.60 0.32
CA ASP A 80 -9.57 25.41 1.35
C ASP A 80 -8.77 26.70 1.59
N ASN A 81 -8.82 27.57 0.59
CA ASN A 81 -8.41 28.96 0.74
C ASN A 81 -9.66 29.78 1.12
N GLU A 82 -10.09 29.71 2.38
CA GLU A 82 -10.75 30.79 3.15
C GLU A 82 -11.21 30.28 4.55
N GLY A 83 -10.43 30.61 5.59
CA GLY A 83 -10.92 30.84 6.95
C GLY A 83 -11.49 29.65 7.73
N GLY A 84 -10.63 28.82 8.33
CA GLY A 84 -11.07 27.90 9.37
C GLY A 84 -9.96 27.00 9.90
N SER A 85 -9.38 27.35 11.03
CA SER A 85 -8.45 26.49 11.78
C SER A 85 -9.16 25.19 12.21
N SER A 86 -8.77 24.06 11.60
CA SER A 86 -8.91 22.73 12.22
C SER A 86 -7.90 21.73 11.65
N GLY A 87 -6.65 21.85 12.13
CA GLY A 87 -5.93 20.73 12.73
C GLY A 87 -5.60 19.48 11.91
N VAL A 88 -5.05 19.57 10.70
CA VAL A 88 -4.18 18.49 10.15
C VAL A 88 -3.06 19.06 9.28
N CYS A 89 -2.32 20.07 9.74
CA CYS A 89 -1.14 20.53 8.99
C CYS A 89 -0.17 21.35 9.85
N GLU A 90 0.28 20.81 10.98
CA GLU A 90 1.32 21.46 11.77
C GLU A 90 2.38 20.44 12.20
N SER A 91 3.19 19.97 11.24
CA SER A 91 4.46 19.24 11.50
C SER A 91 5.36 19.02 10.27
N VAL A 92 5.02 19.50 9.06
CA VAL A 92 5.84 19.23 7.86
C VAL A 92 6.32 20.55 7.25
N GLU A 93 7.06 21.33 8.03
CA GLU A 93 7.73 22.52 7.51
C GLU A 93 9.25 22.33 7.50
N ASN A 94 9.79 22.45 6.29
CA ASN A 94 11.19 22.66 5.91
C ASN A 94 12.04 21.39 5.65
N ALA A 95 12.40 21.24 4.35
CA ALA A 95 13.18 20.20 3.65
C ALA A 95 12.40 19.02 3.01
N ILE A 96 11.07 18.96 3.19
CA ILE A 96 10.25 17.80 2.81
C ILE A 96 9.47 18.01 1.48
N ASP A 97 9.32 19.24 1.01
CA ASP A 97 8.45 19.60 -0.13
C ASP A 97 8.80 18.91 -1.45
N MET A 98 10.08 18.96 -1.86
CA MET A 98 10.54 18.37 -3.13
C MET A 98 10.44 16.82 -3.14
N SER A 99 10.50 16.19 -1.96
CA SER A 99 10.34 14.74 -1.82
C SER A 99 8.88 14.29 -1.86
N ILE A 100 7.96 15.15 -1.43
CA ILE A 100 6.51 14.87 -1.49
C ILE A 100 6.02 15.06 -2.92
N GLU A 101 6.39 16.15 -3.60
CA GLU A 101 5.98 16.37 -5.00
C GLU A 101 6.42 15.23 -5.92
N THR A 102 7.67 14.77 -5.79
CA THR A 102 8.17 13.63 -6.56
C THR A 102 7.47 12.31 -6.19
N ALA A 103 7.11 12.13 -4.92
CA ALA A 103 6.30 10.99 -4.49
C ALA A 103 4.88 11.04 -5.08
N VAL A 104 4.22 12.20 -5.07
CA VAL A 104 2.89 12.40 -5.65
C VAL A 104 2.90 12.15 -7.15
N GLU A 105 3.90 12.64 -7.87
CA GLU A 105 4.07 12.35 -9.31
C GLU A 105 4.23 10.84 -9.55
N SER A 106 5.04 10.17 -8.74
CA SER A 106 5.19 8.71 -8.81
C SER A 106 3.88 7.97 -8.52
N LEU A 107 3.09 8.44 -7.53
CA LEU A 107 1.78 7.87 -7.21
C LEU A 107 0.79 8.05 -8.36
N ARG A 108 0.77 9.21 -9.03
CA ARG A 108 -0.07 9.45 -10.21
C ARG A 108 0.30 8.54 -11.37
N GLN A 109 1.60 8.34 -11.61
CA GLN A 109 2.08 7.40 -12.62
C GLN A 109 1.66 5.96 -12.28
N LEU A 110 1.76 5.56 -11.02
CA LEU A 110 1.30 4.24 -10.56
C LEU A 110 -0.21 4.08 -10.71
N GLN A 111 -1.01 5.09 -10.38
CA GLN A 111 -2.45 5.09 -10.58
C GLN A 111 -2.80 4.85 -12.04
N TYR A 112 -2.27 5.68 -12.95
CA TYR A 112 -2.48 5.55 -14.39
C TYR A 112 -2.08 4.16 -14.90
N ILE A 113 -0.90 3.67 -14.52
CA ILE A 113 -0.41 2.35 -14.93
C ILE A 113 -1.32 1.23 -14.40
N SER A 114 -1.80 1.34 -13.15
CA SER A 114 -2.67 0.34 -12.54
C SER A 114 -4.02 0.22 -13.26
N GLU A 115 -4.59 1.34 -13.70
CA GLU A 115 -5.82 1.38 -14.50
C GLU A 115 -5.62 0.70 -15.85
N GLN A 116 -4.52 1.03 -16.55
CA GLN A 116 -4.17 0.39 -17.83
C GLN A 116 -3.96 -1.12 -17.66
N ARG A 117 -3.25 -1.56 -16.61
CA ARG A 117 -3.04 -2.98 -16.30
C ARG A 117 -4.35 -3.70 -15.96
N LEU A 118 -5.28 -3.03 -15.27
CA LEU A 118 -6.60 -3.59 -14.97
C LEU A 118 -7.39 -3.78 -16.26
N GLN A 119 -7.44 -2.76 -17.13
CA GLN A 119 -8.13 -2.86 -18.42
C GLN A 119 -7.53 -3.99 -19.28
N TRP A 120 -6.21 -4.08 -19.39
CA TRP A 120 -5.53 -5.15 -20.10
C TRP A 120 -5.91 -6.54 -19.56
N ARG A 121 -5.99 -6.69 -18.23
CA ARG A 121 -6.43 -7.94 -17.60
C ARG A 121 -7.88 -8.27 -17.93
N MET A 122 -8.77 -7.29 -17.92
CA MET A 122 -10.18 -7.47 -18.29
C MET A 122 -10.32 -7.90 -19.75
N ASP A 123 -9.59 -7.25 -20.66
CA ASP A 123 -9.57 -7.58 -22.09
C ASP A 123 -8.96 -8.98 -22.33
N GLY A 124 -7.97 -9.37 -21.51
CA GLY A 124 -7.38 -10.71 -21.45
C GLY A 124 -8.27 -11.79 -20.81
N GLY A 125 -9.49 -11.45 -20.39
CA GLY A 125 -10.48 -12.37 -19.83
C GLY A 125 -10.40 -12.57 -18.31
N SER A 126 -9.58 -11.78 -17.60
CA SER A 126 -9.60 -11.75 -16.13
C SER A 126 -10.91 -11.14 -15.64
N SER A 127 -11.74 -11.97 -15.01
CA SER A 127 -13.05 -11.58 -14.49
C SER A 127 -12.95 -11.21 -13.01
N GLU A 128 -12.10 -10.24 -12.65
CA GLU A 128 -12.12 -9.69 -11.28
C GLU A 128 -13.44 -8.94 -10.98
N SER A 129 -14.28 -8.67 -12.00
CA SER A 129 -15.55 -7.93 -11.86
C SER A 129 -16.85 -8.70 -12.14
N ILE A 130 -16.86 -10.04 -12.21
CA ILE A 130 -18.10 -10.82 -12.51
C ILE A 130 -18.50 -11.75 -11.37
N SER A 131 -18.58 -11.20 -10.16
CA SER A 131 -19.41 -11.77 -9.10
C SER A 131 -20.29 -10.65 -8.57
N SER A 132 -21.61 -10.86 -8.53
CA SER A 132 -22.57 -9.95 -7.88
C SER A 132 -22.38 -9.88 -6.36
N TYR A 133 -21.40 -10.61 -5.84
CA TYR A 133 -21.01 -10.75 -4.46
C TYR A 133 -19.49 -10.65 -4.38
N GLU A 134 -18.92 -9.48 -4.62
CA GLU A 134 -17.62 -9.17 -4.03
C GLU A 134 -17.88 -9.12 -2.52
N LEU A 135 -17.43 -10.16 -1.81
CA LEU A 135 -17.59 -10.17 -0.36
C LEU A 135 -16.71 -9.03 0.17
N PRO A 136 -17.29 -8.05 0.88
CA PRO A 136 -16.49 -7.00 1.46
C PRO A 136 -15.46 -7.64 2.39
N ASP A 137 -14.20 -7.20 2.29
CA ASP A 137 -13.20 -7.55 3.28
C ASP A 137 -13.70 -7.09 4.66
N MET A 138 -13.69 -8.00 5.63
CA MET A 138 -14.11 -7.73 7.00
C MET A 138 -12.90 -7.84 7.92
N THR A 139 -12.55 -6.76 8.61
CA THR A 139 -11.44 -6.77 9.55
C THR A 139 -11.96 -6.99 10.96
N VAL A 140 -11.65 -8.14 11.55
CA VAL A 140 -12.01 -8.46 12.94
C VAL A 140 -10.77 -8.38 13.81
N LYS A 141 -10.81 -7.55 14.86
CA LYS A 141 -9.78 -7.50 15.90
C LYS A 141 -10.36 -8.02 17.21
N THR A 142 -9.59 -8.86 17.88
CA THR A 142 -9.97 -9.41 19.18
C THR A 142 -8.92 -9.06 20.23
N THR A 143 -9.34 -8.38 21.29
CA THR A 143 -8.48 -7.98 22.41
C THR A 143 -8.93 -8.69 23.68
N GLN A 144 -8.01 -9.22 24.48
CA GLN A 144 -8.36 -9.85 25.75
C GLN A 144 -8.70 -8.76 26.78
N SER A 145 -9.91 -8.82 27.35
CA SER A 145 -10.40 -7.82 28.32
C SER A 145 -11.07 -8.52 29.50
N ALA A 146 -10.69 -8.15 30.72
CA ALA A 146 -11.22 -8.73 31.95
C ALA A 146 -12.68 -8.34 32.21
N ASP A 147 -13.15 -7.25 31.58
CA ASP A 147 -14.50 -6.71 31.74
C ASP A 147 -15.51 -7.32 30.74
N ALA A 148 -15.04 -8.09 29.76
CA ALA A 148 -15.88 -8.76 28.79
C ALA A 148 -16.46 -10.06 29.34
N ILE A 149 -17.73 -10.36 29.01
CA ILE A 149 -18.48 -11.52 29.49
C ILE A 149 -17.73 -12.84 29.21
N ASP A 150 -17.14 -12.96 28.02
CA ASP A 150 -16.38 -14.13 27.58
C ASP A 150 -14.86 -13.91 27.65
N GLY A 151 -14.41 -12.81 28.27
CA GLY A 151 -13.00 -12.42 28.39
C GLY A 151 -12.36 -11.82 27.14
N TRP A 152 -13.16 -11.58 26.08
CA TRP A 152 -12.71 -11.00 24.82
C TRP A 152 -13.59 -9.82 24.39
N GLU A 153 -12.95 -8.73 23.99
CA GLU A 153 -13.55 -7.59 23.30
C GLU A 153 -13.30 -7.75 21.80
N ILE A 154 -14.34 -7.53 20.99
CA ILE A 154 -14.32 -7.79 19.53
C ILE A 154 -14.72 -6.51 18.81
N ASP A 155 -13.82 -6.01 17.97
CA ASP A 155 -14.05 -4.88 17.08
C ASP A 155 -14.14 -5.38 15.63
N ILE A 156 -15.20 -4.97 14.93
CA ILE A 156 -15.42 -5.28 13.52
C ILE A 156 -15.38 -3.96 12.74
N TYR A 157 -14.48 -3.88 11.76
CA TYR A 157 -14.30 -2.75 10.85
C TYR A 157 -14.65 -3.16 9.44
#